data_AF-A0A164PDJ1-F1
#
_entry.id   AF-A0A164PDJ1-F1
#
_cell.length_a   1.000
_cell.length_b   1.000
_cell.length_c   1.000
_cell.angle_alpha   90.00
_cell.angle_beta   90.00
_cell.angle_gamma   90.00
#
_symmetry.space_group_name_H-M   'P 1'
#
loop_
_entity.id
_entity.type
_entity.pdbx_description
1 polymer ?
#
loop_
_entity_poly.entity_id
_entity_poly.type
_entity_poly.pdbx_seq_one_letter_code
_entity_poly.pdbx_strand_id
1 'polypeptide(L)'
;MSAAIQYYVMILGKKEAWYKSNVRIVKPFMFLPFDQSSPPSALSSAGRIWKKEIAIKRGVLFGAAGKVEAEVVLPDVPSLPLFHPIPIYIRIKCYSKPLPHTESSDPSSFKFPLPPTATTGLDLKLCSHIRISAKGHVRERPLDYASVAGLGKPEKKTQAGGWGQDVQVDVGQPTWVMEGESKKMGRWFQESTFQAPMTLRCPPSFDRRTVRLEYTFELTVPFPGLGNNLTLSVGPVPVSSGIYRDQIERAAGELLDIPPTYWEVAELKEK
;
A
#
# COMPACT_ATOMS: atom_id res chain seq x y z
N MET A 1 -20.00 -2.43 17.59
CA MET A 1 -20.23 -1.13 16.93
C MET A 1 -19.75 -1.24 15.50
N SER A 2 -20.66 -1.09 14.54
CA SER A 2 -20.41 -1.07 13.10
C SER A 2 -20.86 0.30 12.56
N ALA A 3 -20.22 0.79 11.51
CA ALA A 3 -20.64 1.99 10.80
C ALA A 3 -20.48 1.75 9.30
N ALA A 4 -21.41 2.28 8.51
CA ALA A 4 -21.37 2.24 7.06
C ALA A 4 -21.89 3.57 6.50
N ILE A 5 -21.35 3.99 5.36
CA ILE A 5 -21.89 5.07 4.54
C ILE A 5 -22.45 4.39 3.29
N GLN A 6 -23.76 4.44 3.11
CA GLN A 6 -24.47 3.80 2.01
C GLN A 6 -25.27 4.85 1.27
N TYR A 7 -25.16 4.86 -0.06
CA TYR A 7 -25.99 5.66 -0.92
C TYR A 7 -27.07 4.75 -1.50
N TYR A 8 -28.32 5.23 -1.49
CA TYR A 8 -29.45 4.48 -2.01
C TYR A 8 -30.52 5.40 -2.58
N VAL A 9 -31.28 4.88 -3.53
CA VAL A 9 -32.54 5.48 -3.99
C VAL A 9 -33.68 4.77 -3.25
N MET A 10 -34.58 5.53 -2.65
CA MET A 10 -35.78 5.01 -2.00
C MET A 10 -37.03 5.50 -2.74
N ILE A 11 -37.85 4.57 -3.16
CA ILE A 11 -39.20 4.83 -3.69
C ILE A 11 -40.19 4.52 -2.56
N LEU A 12 -40.97 5.54 -2.16
CA LEU A 12 -41.99 5.43 -1.12
C LEU A 12 -43.39 5.52 -1.76
N GLY A 13 -44.11 4.41 -1.78
CA GLY A 13 -45.52 4.37 -2.11
C GLY A 13 -46.37 4.63 -0.87
N LYS A 14 -46.98 5.83 -0.78
CA LYS A 14 -47.92 6.16 0.29
C LYS A 14 -49.30 5.57 0.00
N LYS A 15 -49.88 4.85 0.95
CA LYS A 15 -51.24 4.35 0.84
C LYS A 15 -52.18 5.27 1.61
N GLU A 16 -53.31 5.64 1.01
CA GLU A 16 -54.29 6.56 1.64
C GLU A 16 -54.99 5.95 2.86
N ALA A 17 -55.11 4.62 2.90
CA ALA A 17 -55.75 3.93 4.00
C ALA A 17 -54.83 3.87 5.24
N TRP A 18 -55.29 4.43 6.36
CA TRP A 18 -54.57 4.52 7.63
C TRP A 18 -54.06 3.17 8.18
N TYR A 19 -54.68 2.06 7.79
CA TYR A 19 -54.32 0.70 8.23
C TYR A 19 -53.30 0.01 7.30
N LYS A 20 -52.92 0.60 6.16
CA LYS A 20 -51.95 -0.01 5.24
C LYS A 20 -50.58 0.61 5.41
N SER A 21 -49.57 -0.22 5.65
CA SER A 21 -48.17 0.22 5.64
C SER A 21 -47.76 0.73 4.26
N ASN A 22 -47.02 1.84 4.24
CA ASN A 22 -46.40 2.38 3.04
C ASN A 22 -45.47 1.33 2.41
N VAL A 23 -45.44 1.28 1.07
CA VAL A 23 -44.51 0.40 0.34
C VAL A 23 -43.18 1.14 0.21
N ARG A 24 -42.08 0.47 0.53
CA ARG A 24 -40.72 1.00 0.37
C ARG A 24 -39.93 0.08 -0.55
N ILE A 25 -39.31 0.66 -1.55
CA ILE A 25 -38.32 -0.01 -2.39
C ILE A 25 -37.03 0.76 -2.23
N VAL A 26 -36.00 0.11 -1.70
CA VAL A 26 -34.67 0.70 -1.51
C VAL A 26 -33.71 0.01 -2.45
N LYS A 27 -32.97 0.79 -3.24
CA LYS A 27 -31.92 0.30 -4.13
C LYS A 27 -30.60 1.00 -3.81
N PRO A 28 -29.62 0.31 -3.20
CA PRO A 28 -28.29 0.87 -2.99
C PRO A 28 -27.56 1.05 -4.33
N PHE A 29 -26.69 2.06 -4.39
CA PHE A 29 -25.82 2.31 -5.54
C PHE A 29 -24.48 2.87 -5.05
N MET A 30 -23.40 2.61 -5.80
CA MET A 30 -22.09 3.17 -5.49
C MET A 30 -22.06 4.65 -5.89
N PHE A 31 -21.62 5.50 -4.98
CA PHE A 31 -21.36 6.90 -5.28
C PHE A 31 -19.86 7.17 -5.16
N LEU A 32 -19.25 7.63 -6.25
CA LEU A 32 -17.92 8.22 -6.25
C LEU A 32 -18.05 9.71 -6.59
N PRO A 33 -17.56 10.61 -5.74
CA PRO A 33 -17.57 12.03 -6.06
C PRO A 33 -16.63 12.31 -7.24
N PHE A 34 -16.95 13.28 -8.08
CA PHE A 34 -15.99 13.79 -9.07
C PHE A 34 -14.87 14.56 -8.38
N ASP A 35 -13.64 14.35 -8.84
CA ASP A 35 -12.52 15.22 -8.50
C ASP A 35 -12.69 16.57 -9.20
N GLN A 36 -12.37 17.67 -8.50
CA GLN A 36 -12.66 19.03 -8.98
C GLN A 36 -11.79 19.44 -10.18
N SER A 37 -10.60 18.87 -10.30
CA SER A 37 -9.62 19.17 -11.35
C SER A 37 -8.70 17.97 -11.52
N SER A 38 -8.30 17.68 -12.76
CA SER A 38 -7.24 16.70 -13.01
C SER A 38 -5.93 17.20 -12.39
N PRO A 39 -5.34 16.48 -11.42
CA PRO A 39 -4.00 16.80 -10.97
C PRO A 39 -3.01 16.60 -12.13
N PRO A 40 -1.78 17.14 -12.01
CA PRO A 40 -0.68 16.75 -12.87
C PRO A 40 -0.58 15.22 -12.90
N SER A 41 -0.27 14.66 -14.07
CA SER A 41 -0.12 13.21 -14.20
C SER A 41 0.84 12.68 -13.15
N ALA A 42 0.43 11.63 -12.43
CA ALA A 42 1.26 10.93 -11.45
C ALA A 42 2.56 10.39 -12.08
N LEU A 43 2.57 10.17 -13.39
CA LEU A 43 3.75 9.76 -14.16
C LEU A 43 4.76 10.90 -14.37
N SER A 44 4.35 12.15 -14.21
CA SER A 44 5.16 13.34 -14.49
C SER A 44 5.48 14.15 -13.23
N SER A 45 4.90 13.80 -12.09
CA SER A 45 5.21 14.42 -10.80
C SER A 45 6.59 14.01 -10.28
N ALA A 46 7.21 14.86 -9.47
CA ALA A 46 8.37 14.47 -8.68
C ALA A 46 8.04 13.30 -7.74
N GLY A 47 9.05 12.52 -7.38
CA GLY A 47 8.90 11.42 -6.42
C GLY A 47 9.04 11.90 -4.99
N ARG A 48 8.06 11.62 -4.14
CA ARG A 48 8.18 11.69 -2.69
C ARG A 48 8.82 10.42 -2.17
N ILE A 49 9.75 10.56 -1.22
CA ILE A 49 10.61 9.46 -0.77
C ILE A 49 10.36 9.15 0.72
N TRP A 50 10.19 7.86 1.02
CA TRP A 50 10.16 7.33 2.38
C TRP A 50 11.31 6.35 2.57
N LYS A 51 12.02 6.43 3.70
CA LYS A 51 13.20 5.61 3.97
C LYS A 51 13.13 4.98 5.34
N LYS A 52 13.70 3.78 5.46
CA LYS A 52 13.96 3.14 6.75
C LYS A 52 15.25 2.35 6.69
N GLU A 53 16.01 2.42 7.77
CA GLU A 53 17.21 1.63 7.98
C GLU A 53 17.01 0.74 9.21
N ILE A 54 17.46 -0.52 9.12
CA ILE A 54 17.53 -1.43 10.26
C ILE A 54 18.83 -2.24 10.25
N ALA A 55 19.27 -2.63 11.45
CA ALA A 55 20.34 -3.59 11.62
C ALA A 55 19.79 -5.02 11.58
N ILE A 56 20.43 -5.93 10.84
CA ILE A 56 20.02 -7.33 10.66
C ILE A 56 21.08 -8.25 11.24
N LYS A 57 20.66 -9.20 12.08
CA LYS A 57 21.56 -10.13 12.79
C LYS A 57 21.47 -11.54 12.24
N ARG A 58 22.61 -12.19 12.00
CA ARG A 58 22.66 -13.61 11.64
C ARG A 58 22.75 -14.46 12.93
N GLY A 59 21.62 -14.81 13.52
CA GLY A 59 21.53 -15.66 14.72
C GLY A 59 21.32 -14.91 16.04
N VAL A 60 21.24 -15.66 17.15
CA VAL A 60 20.85 -15.17 18.50
C VAL A 60 22.04 -14.68 19.32
N LEU A 61 23.27 -15.09 18.99
CA LEU A 61 24.49 -14.79 19.76
C LEU A 61 25.26 -13.59 19.19
N PHE A 62 25.78 -12.77 20.11
CA PHE A 62 26.48 -11.48 19.97
C PHE A 62 27.47 -11.36 18.79
N GLY A 63 26.96 -11.08 17.60
CA GLY A 63 27.75 -10.79 16.40
C GLY A 63 27.45 -9.41 15.81
N ALA A 64 28.43 -8.83 15.11
CA ALA A 64 28.25 -7.60 14.35
C ALA A 64 27.12 -7.76 13.32
N ALA A 65 26.23 -6.77 13.27
CA ALA A 65 25.04 -6.80 12.43
C ALA A 65 25.34 -6.29 11.01
N GLY A 66 24.68 -6.91 10.02
CA GLY A 66 24.51 -6.27 8.72
C GLY A 66 23.53 -5.12 8.82
N LYS A 67 23.38 -4.38 7.73
CA LYS A 67 22.47 -3.22 7.65
C LYS A 67 21.60 -3.37 6.41
N VAL A 68 20.33 -3.00 6.53
CA VAL A 68 19.42 -2.92 5.39
C VAL A 68 18.79 -1.54 5.38
N GLU A 69 18.82 -0.89 4.23
CA GLU A 69 18.09 0.33 3.96
C GLU A 69 17.01 0.02 2.92
N ALA A 70 15.79 0.45 3.18
CA ALA A 70 14.69 0.42 2.23
C ALA A 70 14.25 1.84 1.92
N GLU A 71 13.93 2.06 0.66
CA GLU A 71 13.37 3.31 0.16
C GLU A 71 12.15 2.99 -0.71
N VAL A 72 11.05 3.69 -0.48
CA VAL A 72 9.86 3.67 -1.34
C VAL A 72 9.66 5.06 -1.89
N VAL A 73 9.37 5.16 -3.18
CA VAL A 73 9.10 6.41 -3.88
C VAL A 73 7.74 6.31 -4.55
N LEU A 74 6.90 7.31 -4.26
CA LEU A 74 5.59 7.50 -4.89
C LEU A 74 5.50 8.91 -5.48
N PRO A 75 4.59 9.14 -6.45
CA PRO A 75 4.22 10.46 -6.93
C PRO A 75 3.94 11.46 -5.79
N ASP A 76 4.61 12.61 -5.83
CA ASP A 76 4.33 13.74 -4.94
C ASP A 76 3.13 14.52 -5.48
N VAL A 77 1.94 13.96 -5.25
CA VAL A 77 0.66 14.54 -5.65
C VAL A 77 -0.23 14.68 -4.41
N PRO A 78 -1.20 15.63 -4.40
CA PRO A 78 -2.10 15.82 -3.26
C PRO A 78 -2.89 14.56 -2.89
N SER A 79 -3.20 13.72 -3.88
CA SER A 79 -3.91 12.46 -3.71
C SER A 79 -3.61 11.52 -4.88
N LEU A 80 -3.52 10.22 -4.60
CA LEU A 80 -3.40 9.19 -5.62
C LEU A 80 -4.77 8.91 -6.26
N PRO A 81 -4.89 9.00 -7.60
CA PRO A 81 -6.15 8.74 -8.29
C PRO A 81 -6.45 7.24 -8.38
N LEU A 82 -7.70 6.85 -8.15
CA LEU A 82 -8.15 5.49 -8.48
C LEU A 82 -8.15 5.27 -10.00
N PHE A 83 -8.08 4.00 -10.40
CA PHE A 83 -8.21 3.56 -11.80
C PHE A 83 -7.15 4.10 -12.78
N HIS A 84 -6.14 4.78 -12.27
CA HIS A 84 -5.02 5.30 -13.06
C HIS A 84 -3.74 4.57 -12.67
N PRO A 85 -2.83 4.34 -13.64
CA PRO A 85 -1.49 3.85 -13.33
C PRO A 85 -0.72 4.86 -12.47
N ILE A 86 -0.26 4.40 -11.31
CA ILE A 86 0.57 5.14 -10.37
C ILE A 86 1.93 4.45 -10.36
N PRO A 87 3.02 5.13 -10.76
CA PRO A 87 4.34 4.53 -10.69
C PRO A 87 4.76 4.37 -9.23
N ILE A 88 5.39 3.24 -8.90
CA ILE A 88 6.06 3.03 -7.63
C ILE A 88 7.48 2.53 -7.88
N TYR A 89 8.42 3.05 -7.09
CA TYR A 89 9.81 2.62 -7.09
C TYR A 89 10.20 2.19 -5.68
N ILE A 90 10.78 1.01 -5.54
CA ILE A 90 11.30 0.48 -4.28
C ILE A 90 12.77 0.17 -4.46
N ARG A 91 13.61 0.60 -3.52
CA ARG A 91 15.03 0.31 -3.51
C ARG A 91 15.42 -0.32 -2.18
N ILE A 92 15.99 -1.52 -2.25
CA ILE A 92 16.49 -2.25 -1.09
C ILE A 92 18.00 -2.37 -1.21
N LYS A 93 18.68 -1.86 -0.20
CA LYS A 93 20.13 -1.82 -0.07
C LYS A 93 20.52 -2.71 1.11
N CYS A 94 21.36 -3.70 0.86
CA CYS A 94 21.85 -4.59 1.89
C CYS A 94 23.35 -4.41 2.05
N TYR A 95 23.81 -4.32 3.29
CA TYR A 95 25.21 -4.18 3.64
C TYR A 95 25.60 -5.30 4.58
N SER A 96 26.75 -5.91 4.35
CA SER A 96 27.33 -6.88 5.27
C SER A 96 27.58 -6.27 6.65
N LYS A 97 27.91 -7.14 7.60
CA LYS A 97 28.64 -6.69 8.79
C LYS A 97 29.98 -6.05 8.37
N PRO A 98 30.60 -5.22 9.23
CA PRO A 98 31.97 -4.78 9.00
C PRO A 98 32.90 -6.00 8.82
N LEU A 99 33.74 -5.95 7.79
CA LEU A 99 34.70 -6.98 7.44
C LEU A 99 36.09 -6.35 7.28
N PRO A 100 37.17 -7.11 7.55
CA PRO A 100 38.52 -6.67 7.26
C PRO A 100 38.70 -6.37 5.78
N HIS A 101 39.57 -5.41 5.44
CA HIS A 101 39.89 -5.06 4.06
C HIS A 101 40.37 -6.26 3.21
N THR A 102 40.94 -7.30 3.81
CA THR A 102 41.34 -8.53 3.10
C THR A 102 40.18 -9.24 2.41
N GLU A 103 38.94 -8.99 2.84
CA GLU A 103 37.71 -9.54 2.23
C GLU A 103 37.21 -8.70 1.03
N SER A 104 37.85 -7.56 0.73
CA SER A 104 37.39 -6.61 -0.30
C SER A 104 37.52 -7.10 -1.74
N SER A 105 38.39 -8.09 -1.99
CA SER A 105 38.63 -8.62 -3.33
C SER A 105 37.77 -9.83 -3.67
N ASP A 106 37.05 -10.40 -2.71
CA ASP A 106 36.20 -11.58 -2.91
C ASP A 106 34.72 -11.27 -2.60
N PRO A 107 33.91 -10.93 -3.63
CA PRO A 107 32.47 -10.71 -3.48
C PRO A 107 31.72 -11.90 -2.85
N SER A 108 32.25 -13.13 -2.95
CA SER A 108 31.60 -14.32 -2.38
C SER A 108 31.62 -14.35 -0.85
N SER A 109 32.45 -13.50 -0.22
CA SER A 109 32.42 -13.24 1.22
C SER A 109 31.16 -12.48 1.65
N PHE A 110 30.44 -11.82 0.73
CA PHE A 110 29.16 -11.20 1.00
C PHE A 110 28.03 -12.22 1.07
N LYS A 111 27.80 -12.76 2.28
CA LYS A 111 26.81 -13.83 2.48
C LYS A 111 25.49 -13.37 3.08
N PHE A 112 25.44 -12.20 3.71
CA PHE A 112 24.26 -11.75 4.47
C PHE A 112 24.36 -10.29 4.93
N PRO A 113 23.21 -9.56 5.01
CA PRO A 113 21.94 -9.84 4.34
C PRO A 113 22.10 -9.70 2.83
N LEU A 114 21.34 -10.48 2.05
CA LEU A 114 21.27 -10.33 0.59
C LEU A 114 19.94 -9.66 0.22
N PRO A 115 19.94 -8.72 -0.74
CA PRO A 115 18.71 -8.07 -1.16
C PRO A 115 17.78 -9.08 -1.85
N PRO A 116 16.45 -8.88 -1.79
CA PRO A 116 15.52 -9.70 -2.55
C PRO A 116 15.77 -9.53 -4.06
N THR A 117 15.75 -10.62 -4.80
CA THR A 117 15.98 -10.63 -6.26
C THR A 117 14.72 -10.99 -7.05
N ALA A 118 13.60 -11.20 -6.36
CA ALA A 118 12.33 -11.58 -6.95
C ALA A 118 11.19 -10.79 -6.30
N THR A 119 10.09 -10.60 -7.04
CA THR A 119 8.89 -9.89 -6.58
C THR A 119 8.23 -10.50 -5.35
N THR A 120 8.45 -11.80 -5.12
CA THR A 120 7.96 -12.53 -3.94
C THR A 120 8.87 -12.40 -2.72
N GLY A 121 10.05 -11.78 -2.87
CA GLY A 121 11.02 -11.53 -1.81
C GLY A 121 10.71 -10.31 -0.94
N LEU A 122 9.64 -9.59 -1.25
CA LEU A 122 9.08 -8.51 -0.45
C LEU A 122 7.56 -8.51 -0.61
N ASP A 123 6.85 -7.86 0.29
CA ASP A 123 5.40 -7.72 0.27
C ASP A 123 5.05 -6.24 0.42
N LEU A 124 4.27 -5.72 -0.52
CA LEU A 124 3.76 -4.35 -0.46
C LEU A 124 2.25 -4.41 -0.34
N LYS A 125 1.72 -3.94 0.79
CA LYS A 125 0.29 -3.93 1.06
C LYS A 125 -0.25 -2.52 1.13
N LEU A 126 -1.51 -2.36 0.75
CA LEU A 126 -2.28 -1.18 1.07
C LEU A 126 -3.06 -1.45 2.36
N CYS A 127 -2.91 -0.60 3.37
CA CYS A 127 -3.67 -0.70 4.62
C CYS A 127 -4.58 0.52 4.73
N SER A 128 -5.87 0.32 4.99
CA SER A 128 -6.75 1.42 5.39
C SER A 128 -6.81 1.57 6.90
N HIS A 129 -6.95 2.80 7.34
CA HIS A 129 -7.16 3.19 8.72
C HIS A 129 -8.52 3.88 8.82
N ILE A 130 -9.49 3.18 9.38
CA ILE A 130 -10.83 3.72 9.59
C ILE A 130 -10.96 4.18 11.04
N ARG A 131 -11.24 5.46 11.23
CA ARG A 131 -11.54 6.05 12.54
C ARG A 131 -13.00 6.47 12.59
N ILE A 132 -13.73 5.98 13.59
CA ILE A 132 -15.12 6.32 13.84
C ILE A 132 -15.20 7.04 15.19
N SER A 133 -15.84 8.21 15.21
CA SER A 133 -16.12 9.01 16.39
C SER A 133 -17.62 9.22 16.55
N ALA A 134 -18.18 8.77 17.67
CA ALA A 134 -19.60 8.93 17.98
C ALA A 134 -19.82 9.06 19.49
N LYS A 135 -20.55 10.12 19.91
CA LYS A 135 -20.94 10.36 21.31
C LYS A 135 -19.77 10.27 22.32
N GLY A 136 -18.61 10.83 21.97
CA GLY A 136 -17.41 10.80 22.82
C GLY A 136 -16.61 9.51 22.77
N HIS A 137 -17.05 8.49 22.02
CA HIS A 137 -16.30 7.26 21.80
C HIS A 137 -15.56 7.33 20.47
N VAL A 138 -14.30 6.90 20.47
CA VAL A 138 -13.46 6.75 19.28
C VAL A 138 -13.10 5.28 19.12
N ARG A 139 -13.22 4.76 17.90
CA ARG A 139 -12.73 3.43 17.53
C ARG A 139 -11.93 3.53 16.24
N GLU A 140 -10.78 2.89 16.24
CA GLU A 140 -9.92 2.76 15.06
C GLU A 140 -9.84 1.29 14.66
N ARG A 141 -9.82 1.03 13.36
CA ARG A 141 -9.64 -0.31 12.82
C ARG A 141 -8.77 -0.25 11.57
N PRO A 142 -7.59 -0.89 11.57
CA PRO A 142 -6.88 -1.15 10.34
C PRO A 142 -7.60 -2.27 9.56
N LEU A 143 -7.66 -2.12 8.24
CA LEU A 143 -8.05 -3.18 7.32
C LEU A 143 -6.96 -3.30 6.27
N ASP A 144 -6.32 -4.46 6.24
CA ASP A 144 -5.33 -4.81 5.23
C ASP A 144 -6.05 -5.15 3.93
N TYR A 145 -5.62 -4.49 2.85
CA TYR A 145 -5.93 -4.93 1.50
C TYR A 145 -4.85 -5.91 1.04
N ALA A 146 -5.17 -6.59 -0.06
CA ALA A 146 -4.24 -7.48 -0.74
C ALA A 146 -2.93 -6.77 -1.09
N SER A 147 -1.89 -7.58 -1.32
CA SER A 147 -0.66 -7.11 -1.95
C SER A 147 -0.97 -6.28 -3.20
N VAL A 148 -0.20 -5.21 -3.44
CA VAL A 148 -0.40 -4.29 -4.56
C VAL A 148 0.81 -4.29 -5.49
N ALA A 149 0.64 -3.74 -6.69
CA ALA A 149 1.71 -3.58 -7.69
C ALA A 149 2.40 -4.89 -8.13
N GLY A 150 1.79 -6.06 -7.92
CA GLY A 150 2.41 -7.35 -8.24
C GLY A 150 3.59 -7.73 -7.33
N LEU A 151 3.73 -7.08 -6.17
CA LEU A 151 4.81 -7.28 -5.21
C LEU A 151 4.29 -8.05 -4.00
N GLY A 152 4.90 -9.20 -3.69
CA GLY A 152 4.38 -10.14 -2.70
C GLY A 152 3.94 -11.46 -3.32
N LYS A 153 3.32 -12.31 -2.49
CA LYS A 153 2.74 -13.57 -2.95
C LYS A 153 1.30 -13.31 -3.41
N PRO A 154 0.86 -13.87 -4.54
CA PRO A 154 -0.54 -13.75 -4.97
C PRO A 154 -1.44 -14.40 -3.92
N GLU A 155 -2.48 -13.70 -3.48
CA GLU A 155 -3.42 -14.20 -2.47
C GLU A 155 -4.32 -15.30 -3.03
N LYS A 156 -4.65 -15.20 -4.33
CA LYS A 156 -5.52 -16.16 -5.02
C LYS A 156 -4.76 -16.86 -6.14
N LYS A 157 -4.99 -18.17 -6.28
CA LYS A 157 -4.42 -18.97 -7.39
C LYS A 157 -4.76 -18.41 -8.77
N THR A 158 -5.91 -17.77 -8.91
CA THR A 158 -6.36 -17.13 -10.15
C THR A 158 -5.53 -15.92 -10.56
N GLN A 159 -4.82 -15.28 -9.63
CA GLN A 159 -3.92 -14.16 -9.92
C GLN A 159 -2.52 -14.63 -10.33
N ALA A 160 -2.17 -15.90 -10.11
CA ALA A 160 -0.81 -16.40 -10.32
C ALA A 160 -0.31 -16.31 -11.77
N GLY A 161 -1.22 -16.34 -12.76
CA GLY A 161 -0.86 -16.32 -14.19
C GLY A 161 -0.36 -14.98 -14.73
N GLY A 162 -0.48 -13.90 -13.96
CA GLY A 162 -0.04 -12.54 -14.34
C GLY A 162 0.65 -11.76 -13.23
N TRP A 163 0.80 -12.36 -12.05
CA TRP A 163 1.30 -11.64 -10.87
C TRP A 163 2.77 -11.25 -11.02
N GLY A 164 3.05 -9.95 -10.90
CA GLY A 164 4.40 -9.42 -10.96
C GLY A 164 4.99 -9.34 -12.37
N GLN A 165 4.22 -9.59 -13.45
CA GLN A 165 4.72 -9.52 -14.83
C GLN A 165 5.12 -8.09 -15.24
N ASP A 166 4.43 -7.09 -14.70
CA ASP A 166 4.73 -5.68 -14.97
C ASP A 166 5.79 -5.09 -14.02
N VAL A 167 6.40 -5.93 -13.17
CA VAL A 167 7.44 -5.48 -12.23
C VAL A 167 8.81 -5.66 -12.87
N GLN A 168 9.48 -4.56 -13.12
CA GLN A 168 10.89 -4.56 -13.50
C GLN A 168 11.73 -4.68 -12.22
N VAL A 169 12.58 -5.71 -12.18
CA VAL A 169 13.53 -5.95 -11.09
C VAL A 169 14.94 -5.78 -11.64
N ASP A 170 15.73 -4.91 -11.03
CA ASP A 170 17.15 -4.76 -11.31
C ASP A 170 17.97 -5.08 -10.06
N VAL A 171 19.02 -5.89 -10.22
CA VAL A 171 19.87 -6.35 -9.12
C VAL A 171 21.30 -5.97 -9.44
N GLY A 172 21.83 -5.02 -8.68
CA GLY A 172 23.20 -4.57 -8.80
C GLY A 172 24.20 -5.66 -8.40
N GLN A 173 25.44 -5.50 -8.86
CA GLN A 173 26.55 -6.36 -8.43
C GLN A 173 27.03 -5.97 -7.04
N PRO A 174 27.51 -6.92 -6.21
CA PRO A 174 28.13 -6.61 -4.94
C PRO A 174 29.31 -5.65 -5.11
N THR A 175 29.34 -4.59 -4.30
CA THR A 175 30.38 -3.56 -4.30
C THR A 175 30.96 -3.40 -2.90
N TRP A 176 32.28 -3.27 -2.79
CA TRP A 176 32.94 -3.02 -1.51
C TRP A 176 32.96 -1.51 -1.20
N VAL A 177 32.59 -1.15 0.03
CA VAL A 177 32.58 0.23 0.51
C VAL A 177 33.38 0.31 1.80
N MET A 178 34.32 1.26 1.87
CA MET A 178 35.15 1.48 3.06
C MET A 178 34.33 2.09 4.20
N GLU A 179 34.60 1.66 5.44
CA GLU A 179 33.91 2.17 6.63
C GLU A 179 34.91 2.83 7.59
N GLY A 180 34.65 4.09 7.93
CA GLY A 180 35.47 4.88 8.84
C GLY A 180 36.80 5.39 8.25
N GLU A 181 37.49 6.25 9.01
CA GLU A 181 38.71 6.94 8.57
C GLU A 181 39.92 6.01 8.45
N SER A 182 39.96 4.93 9.23
CA SER A 182 41.14 4.08 9.38
C SER A 182 41.46 3.20 8.16
N LYS A 183 40.59 3.16 7.12
CA LYS A 183 40.72 2.32 5.91
C LYS A 183 41.05 0.83 6.15
N LYS A 184 40.84 0.30 7.37
CA LYS A 184 41.14 -1.10 7.72
C LYS A 184 39.93 -2.02 7.61
N MET A 185 38.73 -1.44 7.61
CA MET A 185 37.45 -2.15 7.56
C MET A 185 36.58 -1.58 6.44
N GLY A 186 35.67 -2.42 5.96
CA GLY A 186 34.63 -2.02 5.03
C GLY A 186 33.45 -2.97 5.08
N ARG A 187 32.53 -2.79 4.15
CA ARG A 187 31.34 -3.61 4.00
C ARG A 187 31.13 -3.92 2.53
N TRP A 188 30.67 -5.13 2.28
CA TRP A 188 30.00 -5.42 1.02
C TRP A 188 28.62 -4.80 1.01
N PHE A 189 28.23 -4.30 -0.14
CA PHE A 189 26.97 -3.66 -0.40
C PHE A 189 26.37 -4.24 -1.68
N GLN A 190 25.06 -4.48 -1.70
CA GLN A 190 24.33 -4.79 -2.92
C GLN A 190 22.95 -4.14 -2.89
N GLU A 191 22.50 -3.74 -4.07
CA GLU A 191 21.22 -3.07 -4.28
C GLU A 191 20.31 -3.92 -5.16
N SER A 192 19.02 -3.90 -4.83
CA SER A 192 17.94 -4.34 -5.72
C SER A 192 16.93 -3.21 -5.85
N THR A 193 16.39 -3.02 -7.05
CA THR A 193 15.35 -2.04 -7.31
C THR A 193 14.15 -2.72 -7.96
N PHE A 194 12.96 -2.26 -7.59
CA PHE A 194 11.68 -2.76 -8.09
C PHE A 194 10.89 -1.57 -8.62
N GLN A 195 10.49 -1.65 -9.88
CA GLN A 195 9.68 -0.65 -10.56
C GLN A 195 8.40 -1.29 -11.03
N ALA A 196 7.26 -0.71 -10.68
CA ALA A 196 5.97 -1.25 -11.07
C ALA A 196 4.96 -0.12 -11.26
N PRO A 197 4.02 -0.26 -12.21
CA PRO A 197 2.77 0.48 -12.16
C PRO A 197 1.82 -0.17 -11.13
N MET A 198 1.10 0.64 -10.38
CA MET A 198 -0.01 0.18 -9.53
C MET A 198 -1.30 0.89 -9.87
N THR A 199 -2.44 0.21 -9.71
CA THR A 199 -3.76 0.82 -9.86
C THR A 199 -4.56 0.57 -8.59
N LEU A 200 -5.11 1.63 -8.01
CA LEU A 200 -5.91 1.55 -6.80
C LEU A 200 -7.40 1.36 -7.15
N ARG A 201 -8.08 0.53 -6.37
CA ARG A 201 -9.53 0.22 -6.49
C ARG A 201 -10.28 0.29 -5.16
N CYS A 202 -9.63 0.82 -4.12
CA CYS A 202 -10.21 1.03 -2.81
C CYS A 202 -11.15 2.24 -2.80
N PRO A 203 -12.00 2.41 -1.77
CA PRO A 203 -12.76 3.65 -1.60
C PRO A 203 -11.85 4.89 -1.48
N PRO A 204 -12.28 6.07 -1.96
CA PRO A 204 -11.51 7.31 -1.78
C PRO A 204 -11.36 7.66 -0.30
N SER A 205 -10.26 8.33 0.05
CA SER A 205 -10.06 8.91 1.37
C SER A 205 -11.09 10.01 1.65
N PHE A 206 -11.50 10.11 2.91
CA PHE A 206 -12.33 11.21 3.37
C PHE A 206 -12.12 11.46 4.86
N ASP A 207 -12.30 12.71 5.28
CA ASP A 207 -12.29 13.10 6.68
C ASP A 207 -13.57 13.89 6.99
N ARG A 208 -14.41 13.31 7.85
CA ARG A 208 -15.63 13.94 8.38
C ARG A 208 -15.59 13.81 9.90
N ARG A 209 -16.32 14.69 10.60
CA ARG A 209 -16.34 14.76 12.07
C ARG A 209 -16.55 13.41 12.78
N THR A 210 -17.31 12.51 12.16
CA THR A 210 -17.69 11.21 12.73
C THR A 210 -16.95 10.03 12.11
N VAL A 211 -16.41 10.14 10.90
CA VAL A 211 -15.75 9.04 10.19
C VAL A 211 -14.62 9.58 9.34
N ARG A 212 -13.44 8.97 9.48
CA ARG A 212 -12.24 9.24 8.69
C ARG A 212 -11.72 7.93 8.11
N LEU A 213 -11.32 7.97 6.85
CA LEU A 213 -10.72 6.86 6.11
C LEU A 213 -9.43 7.34 5.44
N GLU A 214 -8.32 6.72 5.80
CA GLU A 214 -6.99 7.02 5.27
C GLU A 214 -6.27 5.74 4.86
N TYR A 215 -5.23 5.90 4.05
CA TYR A 215 -4.42 4.78 3.58
C TYR A 215 -2.95 4.97 3.92
N THR A 216 -2.28 3.85 4.16
CA THR A 216 -0.82 3.74 4.19
C THR A 216 -0.42 2.55 3.35
N PHE A 217 0.72 2.61 2.67
CA PHE A 217 1.35 1.39 2.18
C PHE A 217 2.26 0.81 3.26
N GLU A 218 2.31 -0.51 3.36
CA GLU A 218 3.24 -1.22 4.23
C GLU A 218 4.13 -2.10 3.38
N LEU A 219 5.40 -1.73 3.29
CA LEU A 219 6.44 -2.57 2.70
C LEU A 219 7.03 -3.46 3.77
N THR A 220 7.00 -4.77 3.57
CA THR A 220 7.69 -5.76 4.40
C THR A 220 8.71 -6.52 3.57
N VAL A 221 9.98 -6.53 4.01
CA VAL A 221 11.06 -7.32 3.42
C VAL A 221 11.56 -8.34 4.45
N PRO A 222 11.26 -9.63 4.27
CA PRO A 222 11.73 -10.66 5.18
C PRO A 222 13.21 -10.96 4.95
N PHE A 223 13.98 -11.03 6.04
CA PHE A 223 15.34 -11.54 6.03
C PHE A 223 15.45 -12.76 6.97
N PRO A 224 16.31 -13.75 6.66
CA PRO A 224 16.51 -14.89 7.53
C PRO A 224 16.90 -14.49 8.97
N GLY A 225 16.23 -15.06 9.96
CA GLY A 225 16.49 -14.83 11.40
C GLY A 225 15.33 -14.15 12.14
N LEU A 226 15.27 -14.33 13.46
CA LEU A 226 14.19 -13.81 14.28
C LEU A 226 14.27 -12.28 14.38
N GLY A 227 13.18 -11.59 14.05
CA GLY A 227 13.08 -10.13 14.16
C GLY A 227 13.81 -9.35 13.06
N ASN A 228 14.27 -10.01 12.00
CA ASN A 228 14.99 -9.38 10.90
C ASN A 228 14.08 -8.84 9.78
N ASN A 229 12.77 -8.76 10.00
CA ASN A 229 11.86 -8.21 9.00
C ASN A 229 11.99 -6.69 8.97
N LEU A 230 12.27 -6.13 7.79
CA LEU A 230 12.15 -4.71 7.56
C LEU A 230 10.69 -4.39 7.25
N THR A 231 10.03 -3.58 8.09
CA THR A 231 8.70 -3.04 7.81
C THR A 231 8.76 -1.52 7.70
N LEU A 232 8.41 -0.96 6.55
CA LEU A 232 8.35 0.48 6.28
C LEU A 232 6.91 0.88 5.97
N SER A 233 6.35 1.78 6.78
CA SER A 233 5.04 2.39 6.54
C SER A 233 5.21 3.67 5.71
N VAL A 234 4.44 3.79 4.64
CA VAL A 234 4.46 4.87 3.66
C VAL A 234 3.10 5.56 3.72
N GLY A 235 3.07 6.78 4.25
CA GLY A 235 1.84 7.56 4.32
C GLY A 235 1.80 8.54 5.49
N PRO A 236 0.63 9.11 5.77
CA PRO A 236 -0.67 8.84 5.12
C PRO A 236 -0.66 9.20 3.63
N VAL A 237 -1.43 8.46 2.83
CA VAL A 237 -1.57 8.64 1.38
C VAL A 237 -3.05 8.90 1.06
N PRO A 238 -3.43 10.16 0.76
CA PRO A 238 -4.79 10.46 0.33
C PRO A 238 -5.08 9.77 -1.01
N VAL A 239 -6.26 9.17 -1.13
CA VAL A 239 -6.76 8.56 -2.35
C VAL A 239 -7.97 9.35 -2.83
N SER A 240 -7.98 9.80 -4.09
CA SER A 240 -9.11 10.53 -4.68
C SER A 240 -9.98 9.59 -5.51
N SER A 241 -11.09 10.09 -6.08
CA SER A 241 -11.92 9.24 -6.95
C SER A 241 -11.20 8.85 -8.24
N GLY A 242 -10.25 9.66 -8.70
CA GLY A 242 -9.65 9.53 -10.03
C GLY A 242 -10.66 9.75 -11.17
N ILE A 243 -11.89 10.18 -10.87
CA ILE A 243 -12.94 10.41 -11.86
C ILE A 243 -13.09 11.90 -12.07
N TYR A 244 -12.87 12.32 -13.32
CA TYR A 244 -13.01 13.71 -13.75
C TYR A 244 -14.26 13.86 -14.62
N ARG A 245 -14.89 15.03 -14.60
CA ARG A 245 -16.18 15.28 -15.29
C ARG A 245 -16.11 15.11 -16.80
N ASP A 246 -14.93 15.35 -17.38
CA ASP A 246 -14.60 15.16 -18.78
C ASP A 246 -14.27 13.70 -19.14
N GLN A 247 -14.24 12.78 -18.17
CA GLN A 247 -13.83 11.38 -18.33
C GLN A 247 -14.90 10.36 -17.86
N ILE A 248 -16.17 10.76 -17.81
CA ILE A 248 -17.28 9.95 -17.29
C ILE A 248 -17.39 8.58 -17.97
N GLU A 249 -17.18 8.51 -19.29
CA GLU A 249 -17.28 7.26 -20.05
C GLU A 249 -16.25 6.22 -19.63
N ARG A 250 -15.03 6.65 -19.25
CA ARG A 250 -13.97 5.76 -18.75
C ARG A 250 -14.32 5.17 -17.38
N ALA A 251 -14.98 5.95 -16.52
CA ALA A 251 -15.34 5.52 -15.18
C ALA A 251 -16.51 4.54 -15.13
N ALA A 252 -17.36 4.50 -16.17
CA ALA A 252 -18.58 3.68 -16.18
C ALA A 252 -18.33 2.15 -16.16
N GLY A 253 -17.10 1.70 -16.47
CA GLY A 253 -16.71 0.29 -16.48
C GLY A 253 -15.88 -0.18 -15.28
N GLU A 254 -15.45 0.73 -14.41
CA GLU A 254 -14.52 0.42 -13.32
C GLU A 254 -15.27 -0.05 -12.06
N LEU A 255 -14.81 -1.17 -11.48
CA LEU A 255 -15.41 -1.75 -10.27
C LEU A 255 -14.55 -1.43 -9.05
N LEU A 256 -15.16 -0.77 -8.06
CA LEU A 256 -14.57 -0.63 -6.73
C LEU A 256 -14.59 -1.96 -5.98
N ASP A 257 -13.58 -2.18 -5.16
CA ASP A 257 -13.56 -3.28 -4.19
C ASP A 257 -14.34 -2.88 -2.93
N ILE A 258 -15.65 -3.17 -2.95
CA ILE A 258 -16.58 -2.84 -1.87
C ILE A 258 -17.01 -4.14 -1.15
N PRO A 259 -17.04 -4.15 0.20
CA PRO A 259 -17.50 -5.33 0.94
C PRO A 259 -18.96 -5.68 0.59
N PRO A 260 -19.32 -6.98 0.57
CA PRO A 260 -20.69 -7.43 0.26
C PRO A 260 -21.78 -6.79 1.12
N THR A 261 -21.46 -6.47 2.38
CA THR A 261 -22.38 -5.82 3.32
C THR A 261 -22.84 -4.43 2.88
N TYR A 262 -22.18 -3.78 1.92
CA TYR A 262 -22.65 -2.52 1.34
C TYR A 262 -23.98 -2.67 0.60
N TRP A 263 -24.25 -3.85 0.06
CA TRP A 263 -25.46 -4.14 -0.71
C TRP A 263 -26.63 -4.56 0.17
N GLU A 264 -26.36 -4.86 1.45
CA GLU A 264 -27.38 -5.13 2.45
C GLU A 264 -27.98 -3.79 2.90
N VAL A 265 -29.27 -3.58 2.63
CA VAL A 265 -29.98 -2.40 3.13
C VAL A 265 -30.28 -2.63 4.60
N ALA A 266 -29.63 -1.88 5.49
CA ALA A 266 -30.02 -1.87 6.89
C ALA A 266 -31.47 -1.37 7.01
N GLU A 267 -32.35 -2.16 7.63
CA GLU A 267 -33.73 -1.74 7.88
C GLU A 267 -33.72 -0.44 8.70
N LEU A 268 -34.09 0.67 8.04
CA LEU A 268 -34.28 1.95 8.72
C LEU A 268 -35.53 1.84 9.60
N LYS A 269 -35.31 1.55 10.88
CA LYS A 269 -36.36 1.67 11.89
C LYS A 269 -36.79 3.13 11.98
N GLU A 270 -38.06 3.40 11.69
CA GLU A 270 -38.66 4.70 11.96
C GLU A 270 -38.59 4.98 13.47
N LYS A 271 -38.19 6.20 13.81
CA LYS A 271 -38.37 6.78 15.14
C LYS A 271 -39.68 7.54 15.18
#